data_AF-A0A7J5EXI0-F1
#
_entry.id   AF-A0A7J5EXI0-F1
#
_cell.length_a   1.000
_cell.length_b   1.000
_cell.length_c   1.000
_cell.angle_alpha   90.00
_cell.angle_beta   90.00
_cell.angle_gamma   90.00
#
_symmetry.space_group_name_H-M   'P 1'
#
loop_
_entity.id
_entity.type
_entity.pdbx_description
1 polymer ?
#
loop_
_entity_poly.entity_id
_entity_poly.type
_entity_poly.pdbx_seq_one_letter_code
_entity_poly.pdbx_strand_id
1 'polypeptide(L)' 'SSLAVFSGYRFVVRAAERRVPIAIINLGPTRGDALAAAKLEAPLGSALPALAAAL' A
#
# COMPACT_ATOMS: atom_id res chain seq x y z
N SER A 1 -6.20 -4.73 1.17
CA SER A 1 -5.94 -6.07 0.59
C SER A 1 -4.71 -6.64 1.26
N SER A 2 -4.69 -7.95 1.58
CA SER A 2 -3.52 -8.60 2.21
C SER A 2 -2.33 -8.79 1.26
N LEU A 3 -2.55 -8.62 -0.05
CA LEU A 3 -1.56 -8.89 -1.11
C LEU A 3 -1.00 -10.33 -1.07
N ALA A 4 -1.76 -11.28 -0.52
CA ALA A 4 -1.33 -12.68 -0.43
C ALA A 4 -1.10 -13.30 -1.81
N VAL A 5 -1.97 -13.00 -2.78
CA VAL A 5 -1.89 -13.51 -4.15
C VAL A 5 -1.07 -12.60 -5.07
N PHE A 6 -0.43 -13.21 -6.07
CA PHE A 6 0.50 -12.51 -6.95
C PHE A 6 -0.15 -11.46 -7.88
N SER A 7 -1.44 -11.61 -8.21
CA SER A 7 -2.13 -10.73 -9.15
C SER A 7 -2.10 -9.25 -8.76
N GLY A 8 -2.20 -8.96 -7.46
CA GLY A 8 -2.01 -7.63 -6.88
C GLY A 8 -0.57 -7.37 -6.40
N TYR A 9 0.07 -8.37 -5.78
CA TYR A 9 1.43 -8.22 -5.23
C TYR A 9 2.48 -7.86 -6.29
N ARG A 10 2.30 -8.31 -7.54
CA ARG A 10 3.20 -8.00 -8.67
C ARG A 10 3.41 -6.50 -8.90
N PHE A 11 2.43 -5.66 -8.54
CA PHE A 11 2.56 -4.21 -8.70
C PHE A 11 3.52 -3.62 -7.68
N VAL A 12 3.46 -4.09 -6.42
CA VAL A 12 4.38 -3.68 -5.36
C VAL A 12 5.81 -4.11 -5.71
N VAL A 13 6.00 -5.36 -6.14
CA VAL A 13 7.32 -5.86 -6.58
C VAL A 13 7.89 -5.00 -7.70
N ARG A 14 7.11 -4.75 -8.76
CA ARG A 14 7.56 -3.95 -9.90
C ARG A 14 7.84 -2.49 -9.54
N ALA A 15 7.10 -1.90 -8.61
CA ALA A 15 7.37 -0.57 -8.10
C ALA A 15 8.72 -0.54 -7.34
N ALA A 16 8.97 -1.53 -6.50
CA ALA A 16 10.22 -1.65 -5.75
C ALA A 16 11.44 -1.83 -6.67
N GLU A 17 11.33 -2.70 -7.68
CA GLU A 17 12.37 -2.89 -8.73
C GLU A 17 12.70 -1.58 -9.46
N ARG A 18 11.70 -0.74 -9.68
CA ARG A 18 11.83 0.56 -10.34
C ARG A 18 12.19 1.70 -9.38
N ARG A 19 12.41 1.40 -8.10
CA ARG A 19 12.66 2.39 -7.04
C ARG A 19 11.57 3.47 -6.94
N VAL A 20 10.32 3.11 -7.27
CA VAL A 20 9.16 3.97 -7.05
C VAL A 20 8.76 3.83 -5.57
N PRO A 21 8.65 4.93 -4.80
CA PRO A 21 8.19 4.87 -3.42
C PRO A 21 6.80 4.24 -3.31
N ILE A 22 6.62 3.33 -2.36
CA ILE A 22 5.37 2.59 -2.17
C ILE A 22 4.76 2.99 -0.83
N ALA A 23 3.50 3.41 -0.84
CA ALA A 23 2.67 3.59 0.34
C ALA A 23 1.58 2.52 0.38
N ILE A 24 1.37 1.90 1.54
CA ILE A 24 0.31 0.90 1.76
C ILE A 24 -0.68 1.46 2.79
N ILE A 25 -1.96 1.47 2.43
CA ILE A 25 -3.06 1.76 3.36
C ILE A 25 -3.86 0.47 3.54
N ASN A 26 -3.74 -0.16 4.71
CA ASN A 26 -4.43 -1.41 5.00
C ASN A 26 -4.51 -1.66 6.51
N LEU A 27 -5.64 -2.18 6.99
CA LEU A 27 -5.75 -2.69 8.35
C LEU A 27 -5.08 -4.07 8.44
N GLY A 28 -4.09 -4.20 9.33
CA GLY A 28 -3.32 -5.42 9.50
C GLY A 28 -2.20 -5.61 8.46
N PRO A 29 -1.49 -6.74 8.53
CA PRO A 29 -0.29 -6.99 7.72
C PRO A 29 -0.61 -7.16 6.24
N THR A 30 0.35 -6.80 5.39
CA THR A 30 0.35 -7.17 3.97
C THR A 30 1.66 -7.83 3.59
N ARG A 31 1.63 -8.67 2.55
CA ARG A 31 2.86 -9.25 1.97
C ARG A 31 3.84 -8.18 1.46
N GLY A 32 3.35 -6.97 1.16
CA GLY A 32 4.14 -5.86 0.64
C GLY A 32 4.79 -4.99 1.71
N ASP A 33 4.54 -5.21 3.00
CA ASP A 33 4.96 -4.30 4.08
C ASP A 33 6.48 -4.05 4.08
N ALA A 34 7.30 -5.08 3.83
CA ALA A 34 8.77 -4.95 3.77
C ALA A 34 9.29 -4.15 2.57
N LEU A 35 8.47 -3.95 1.54
CA LEU A 35 8.80 -3.14 0.35
C LEU A 35 8.23 -1.72 0.43
N ALA A 36 7.37 -1.44 1.42
CA ALA A 36 6.72 -0.16 1.56
C ALA A 36 7.66 0.87 2.21
N ALA A 37 7.69 2.07 1.64
CA ALA A 37 8.33 3.22 2.27
C ALA A 37 7.48 3.78 3.43
N ALA A 38 6.16 3.61 3.34
CA ALA A 38 5.22 4.00 4.39
C ALA A 38 4.04 3.03 4.47
N LYS A 39 3.56 2.78 5.69
CA LYS A 39 2.34 2.03 5.95
C LYS A 39 1.41 2.83 6.85
N LEU A 40 0.15 2.94 6.44
CA LEU A 40 -0.93 3.53 7.22
C LEU A 40 -1.95 2.46 7.58
N GLU A 41 -2.13 2.22 8.87
CA GLU A 41 -3.17 1.33 9.39
C GLU A 41 -4.44 2.13 9.68
N ALA A 42 -5.33 2.23 8.69
CA ALA A 42 -6.58 2.95 8.81
C ALA A 42 -7.67 2.34 7.90
N PRO A 43 -8.97 2.54 8.22
CA PRO A 43 -10.06 2.21 7.32
C PRO A 43 -9.96 3.02 6.03
N LEU A 44 -10.02 2.35 4.87
CA LEU A 44 -9.91 3.03 3.57
C LEU A 44 -11.00 4.09 3.33
N GLY A 45 -12.21 3.83 3.85
CA GLY A 45 -13.35 4.74 3.71
C GLY A 45 -13.16 6.09 4.37
N SER A 46 -12.34 6.19 5.42
CA SER A 46 -11.98 7.47 6.04
C SER A 46 -10.63 8.00 5.54
N ALA A 47 -9.65 7.12 5.32
CA ALA A 47 -8.30 7.51 4.94
C ALA A 47 -8.20 8.11 3.52
N LEU A 48 -8.87 7.52 2.53
CA LEU A 48 -8.77 7.99 1.14
C LEU A 48 -9.42 9.37 0.92
N PRO A 49 -10.62 9.67 1.44
CA PRO A 49 -11.18 11.01 1.33
C PRO A 49 -10.33 12.07 2.04
N ALA A 50 -9.80 11.77 3.22
CA ALA A 50 -8.92 12.68 3.96
C ALA A 50 -7.64 12.98 3.18
N LEU A 51 -7.03 11.97 2.55
CA LEU A 51 -5.87 12.16 1.68
C LEU A 51 -6.22 13.00 0.45
N ALA A 52 -7.34 12.71 -0.21
CA ALA A 52 -7.76 13.46 -1.39
C ALA A 52 -8.05 14.95 -1.08
N ALA A 53 -8.54 15.25 0.13
CA ALA A 53 -8.77 16.62 0.57
C ALA A 53 -7.49 17.39 0.97
N ALA A 54 -6.39 16.67 1.21
CA ALA A 54 -5.10 17.24 1.63
C ALA A 54 -4.10 17.42 0.48
N LEU A 55 -4.47 17.05 -0.75
CA LEU A 55 -3.70 17.19 -1.98
C LEU A 55 -4.23 18.34 -2.84
#